data_AF-A0A7Z9WUL9-F1
#
_entry.id   AF-A0A7Z9WUL9-F1
#
_cell.length_a   1.000
_cell.length_b   1.000
_cell.length_c   1.000
_cell.angle_alpha   90.00
_cell.angle_beta   90.00
_cell.angle_gamma   90.00
#
_symmetry.space_group_name_H-M   'P 1'
#
loop_
_entity.id
_entity.type
_entity.pdbx_description
1 polymer ?
#
loop_
_entity_poly.entity_id
_entity_poly.type
_entity_poly.pdbx_seq_one_letter_code
_entity_poly.pdbx_strand_id
1 'polypeptide(L)'
;QAEKAHQVLLKAPGVKHVFFREDLPHLNTSNSGELIVSAKEGYWFCSHSRCKGIKGTSYWVKGMHGSMNEQVVKVPLILWGFENTNLKNANLMDIAPTVLDFFGIDKPKEMVGRSLLK
;
A
#
# COMPACT_ATOMS: atom_id res chain seq x y z
N GLN A 1 11.79 22.65 -6.38
CA GLN A 1 11.62 22.70 -4.89
C GLN A 1 11.51 21.28 -4.35
N ALA A 2 10.74 20.42 -5.01
CA ALA A 2 10.64 18.99 -4.73
C ALA A 2 11.99 18.27 -4.70
N GLU A 3 12.93 18.61 -5.59
CA GLU A 3 14.26 17.98 -5.67
C GLU A 3 15.06 18.19 -4.38
N LYS A 4 15.03 19.40 -3.84
CA LYS A 4 15.69 19.71 -2.57
C LYS A 4 15.03 18.96 -1.42
N ALA A 5 13.69 18.90 -1.39
CA ALA A 5 12.95 18.14 -0.39
C ALA A 5 13.24 16.63 -0.47
N HIS A 6 13.32 16.08 -1.68
CA HIS A 6 13.68 14.69 -1.97
C HIS A 6 15.06 14.35 -1.36
N GLN A 7 16.08 15.18 -1.62
CA GLN A 7 17.43 14.98 -1.08
C GLN A 7 17.49 15.03 0.46
N VAL A 8 16.67 15.88 1.07
CA VAL A 8 16.56 15.98 2.55
C VAL A 8 15.88 14.74 3.11
N LEU A 9 14.76 14.31 2.50
CA LEU A 9 13.97 13.17 2.95
C LEU A 9 14.74 11.85 2.85
N LEU A 10 15.55 11.65 1.81
CA LEU A 10 16.40 10.46 1.67
C LEU A 10 17.37 10.28 2.86
N LYS A 11 17.80 11.38 3.50
CA LYS A 11 18.71 11.36 4.64
C LYS A 11 17.98 11.30 5.99
N ALA A 12 16.65 11.38 6.00
CA ALA A 12 15.88 11.42 7.23
C ALA A 12 15.88 10.04 7.93
N PRO A 13 16.15 9.95 9.25
CA PRO A 13 16.35 8.67 9.94
C PRO A 13 15.22 7.64 9.79
N GLY A 14 13.96 8.09 9.72
CA GLY A 14 12.77 7.23 9.63
C GLY A 14 12.18 7.05 8.23
N VAL A 15 12.80 7.61 7.20
CA VAL A 15 12.33 7.48 5.81
C VAL A 15 13.03 6.29 5.15
N LYS A 16 12.24 5.38 4.58
CA LYS A 16 12.75 4.21 3.84
C LYS A 16 12.79 4.47 2.34
N HIS A 17 11.72 5.05 1.81
CA HIS A 17 11.57 5.33 0.39
C HIS A 17 11.05 6.75 0.18
N VAL A 18 11.52 7.37 -0.89
CA VAL A 18 11.01 8.63 -1.43
C VAL A 18 10.90 8.41 -2.94
N PHE A 19 9.73 8.65 -3.49
CA PHE A 19 9.46 8.54 -4.93
C PHE A 19 8.96 9.89 -5.43
N PHE A 20 9.28 10.23 -6.67
CA PHE A 20 8.48 11.23 -7.38
C PHE A 20 7.18 10.58 -7.84
N ARG A 21 6.11 11.37 -7.90
CA ARG A 21 4.80 10.87 -8.33
C ARG A 21 4.83 10.27 -9.73
N GLU A 22 5.59 10.88 -10.63
CA GLU A 22 5.76 10.41 -12.01
C GLU A 22 6.39 9.03 -12.12
N ASP A 23 7.18 8.60 -11.12
CA ASP A 23 7.75 7.25 -11.04
C ASP A 23 6.71 6.17 -10.70
N LEU A 24 5.50 6.58 -10.25
CA LEU A 24 4.44 5.69 -9.81
C LEU A 24 3.18 5.93 -10.68
N PRO A 25 3.05 5.27 -11.84
CA PRO A 25 1.96 5.53 -12.78
C PRO A 25 0.56 5.45 -12.18
N HIS A 26 0.34 4.52 -11.25
CA HIS A 26 -0.94 4.32 -10.55
C HIS A 26 -1.26 5.41 -9.51
N LEU A 27 -0.27 6.24 -9.14
CA LEU A 27 -0.44 7.41 -8.27
C LEU A 27 -0.21 8.72 -9.02
N ASN A 28 0.03 8.70 -10.34
CA ASN A 28 0.29 9.91 -11.12
C ASN A 28 -1.01 10.65 -11.48
N THR A 29 -1.64 11.20 -10.43
CA THR A 29 -2.88 11.96 -10.51
C THR A 29 -2.72 13.32 -9.84
N SER A 30 -3.59 14.28 -10.17
CA SER A 30 -3.60 15.61 -9.55
C SER A 30 -3.84 15.56 -8.04
N ASN A 31 -4.42 14.48 -7.50
CA ASN A 31 -4.72 14.34 -6.08
C ASN A 31 -3.53 13.84 -5.25
N SER A 32 -2.49 13.31 -5.92
CA SER A 32 -1.30 12.80 -5.25
C SER A 32 -0.25 13.89 -5.14
N GLY A 33 0.44 13.94 -4.00
CA GLY A 33 1.56 14.86 -3.79
C GLY A 33 2.71 14.59 -4.76
N GLU A 34 3.54 15.59 -5.03
CA GLU A 34 4.71 15.48 -5.92
C GLU A 34 5.72 14.44 -5.44
N LEU A 35 5.83 14.27 -4.12
CA LEU A 35 6.66 13.26 -3.47
C LEU A 35 5.79 12.29 -2.66
N ILE A 36 6.06 11.00 -2.82
CA ILE A 36 5.47 9.93 -2.02
C ILE A 36 6.55 9.37 -1.11
N VAL A 37 6.27 9.30 0.19
CA VAL A 37 7.26 8.92 1.21
C VAL A 37 6.75 7.72 2.01
N SER A 38 7.62 6.74 2.23
CA SER A 38 7.33 5.59 3.07
C SER A 38 8.29 5.49 4.25
N ALA A 39 7.75 5.18 5.43
CA ALA A 39 8.52 5.05 6.66
C ALA A 39 9.26 3.70 6.74
N LYS A 40 10.39 3.68 7.46
CA LYS A 40 11.08 2.43 7.86
C LYS A 40 10.22 1.62 8.83
N GLU A 41 10.51 0.34 8.97
CA GLU A 41 9.87 -0.51 9.97
C GLU A 41 10.11 0.04 11.38
N GLY A 42 9.05 0.10 12.20
CA GLY A 42 9.08 0.73 13.53
C GLY A 42 8.99 2.26 13.54
N TYR A 43 8.95 2.90 12.36
CA TYR A 43 8.78 4.34 12.19
C TYR A 43 7.41 4.64 11.56
N TRP A 44 6.83 5.80 11.89
CA TRP A 44 5.71 6.38 11.13
C TRP A 44 5.80 7.91 11.14
N PHE A 45 5.08 8.54 10.23
CA PHE A 45 5.00 10.00 10.16
C PHE A 45 3.83 10.50 11.00
N CYS A 46 4.10 11.43 11.91
CA CYS A 46 3.09 12.04 12.77
C CYS A 46 3.38 13.54 12.84
N SER A 47 2.36 14.36 12.57
CA SER A 47 2.44 15.83 12.63
C SER A 47 2.06 16.40 13.99
N HIS A 48 1.61 15.57 14.94
CA HIS A 48 1.24 16.04 16.26
C HIS A 48 2.46 16.50 17.06
N SER A 49 2.42 17.75 17.55
CA SER A 49 3.50 18.38 18.32
C SER A 49 3.92 17.62 19.58
N ARG A 50 3.04 16.80 20.15
CA ARG A 50 3.31 15.96 21.33
C ARG A 50 4.00 14.64 21.01
N CYS A 51 3.96 14.20 19.76
CA CYS A 51 4.69 13.00 19.32
C CYS A 51 6.13 13.44 19.03
N LYS A 52 7.10 13.00 19.85
CA LYS A 52 8.51 13.41 19.77
C LYS A 52 9.27 12.81 18.58
N GLY A 53 8.65 12.78 17.41
CA GLY A 53 9.28 12.45 16.14
C GLY A 53 9.67 10.98 15.98
N ILE A 54 9.25 10.43 14.83
CA ILE A 54 9.79 9.29 14.06
C ILE A 54 10.04 7.93 14.76
N LYS A 55 10.52 7.84 16.01
CA LYS A 55 10.68 6.58 16.75
C LYS A 55 9.39 6.21 17.49
N GLY A 56 8.49 5.53 16.77
CA GLY A 56 7.57 4.50 17.31
C GLY A 56 6.71 4.83 18.53
N THR A 57 6.59 6.09 18.95
CA THR A 57 5.87 6.50 20.16
C THR A 57 4.89 7.59 19.78
N SER A 58 3.62 7.20 19.67
CA SER A 58 2.51 8.12 19.59
C SER A 58 1.96 8.19 21.00
N TYR A 59 1.58 9.39 21.41
CA TYR A 59 0.95 9.58 22.71
C TYR A 59 -0.34 8.73 22.84
N TRP A 60 -1.00 8.41 21.71
CA TRP A 60 -2.30 7.74 21.69
C TRP A 60 -2.32 6.40 20.96
N VAL A 61 -1.38 6.17 20.04
CA VAL A 61 -1.45 5.07 19.07
C VAL A 61 -0.32 4.06 19.33
N LYS A 62 -0.68 2.78 19.47
CA LYS A 62 0.27 1.68 19.73
C LYS A 62 0.73 0.95 18.46
N GLY A 63 0.11 1.22 17.30
CA GLY A 63 0.47 0.65 16.01
C GLY A 63 -0.16 1.42 14.85
N MET A 64 0.52 1.47 13.70
CA MET A 64 0.13 2.29 12.54
C MET A 64 0.38 1.51 11.24
N HIS A 65 -0.52 1.66 10.26
CA HIS A 65 -0.37 1.13 8.90
C HIS A 65 -0.01 2.24 7.88
N GLY A 66 0.03 1.94 6.58
CA GLY A 66 0.30 2.93 5.52
C GLY A 66 1.78 3.10 5.15
N SER A 67 2.66 2.24 5.66
CA SER A 67 4.04 2.09 5.19
C SER A 67 4.18 0.87 4.28
N MET A 68 5.23 0.85 3.45
CA MET A 68 5.55 -0.29 2.57
C MET A 68 6.33 -1.39 3.33
N ASN A 69 5.99 -1.61 4.59
CA ASN A 69 6.60 -2.66 5.40
C ASN A 69 5.84 -3.97 5.18
N GLU A 70 6.57 -5.09 5.12
CA GLU A 70 6.01 -6.40 4.79
C GLU A 70 4.84 -6.79 5.71
N GLN A 71 5.01 -6.58 7.02
CA GLN A 71 3.98 -6.85 8.03
C GLN A 71 2.71 -5.99 7.88
N VAL A 72 2.81 -4.82 7.22
CA VAL A 72 1.69 -3.89 7.03
C VAL A 72 0.96 -4.18 5.72
N VAL A 73 1.66 -4.67 4.70
CA VAL A 73 1.09 -4.91 3.37
C VAL A 73 0.57 -6.33 3.17
N LYS A 74 1.12 -7.33 3.88
CA LYS A 74 0.65 -8.71 3.80
C LYS A 74 -0.60 -8.90 4.63
N VAL A 75 -1.64 -9.46 4.01
CA VAL A 75 -2.91 -9.79 4.65
C VAL A 75 -3.34 -11.21 4.26
N PRO A 76 -4.08 -11.92 5.12
CA PRO A 76 -4.62 -13.23 4.77
C PRO A 76 -5.70 -13.10 3.71
N LEU A 77 -5.70 -14.03 2.76
CA LEU A 77 -6.79 -14.26 1.82
C LEU A 77 -7.34 -15.66 2.06
N ILE A 78 -8.64 -15.75 2.35
CA ILE A 78 -9.32 -17.02 2.61
C ILE A 78 -10.41 -17.17 1.57
N LEU A 79 -10.35 -18.27 0.82
CA LEU A 79 -11.38 -18.69 -0.12
C LEU A 79 -11.99 -19.98 0.41
N TRP A 80 -13.31 -19.98 0.63
CA TRP A 80 -14.01 -21.08 1.30
C TRP A 80 -15.15 -21.61 0.42
N GLY A 81 -15.29 -22.92 0.32
CA GLY A 81 -16.34 -23.59 -0.47
C GLY A 81 -15.99 -23.79 -1.95
N PHE A 82 -14.71 -23.72 -2.32
CA PHE A 82 -14.24 -23.89 -3.71
C PHE A 82 -13.13 -24.95 -3.76
N GLU A 83 -13.23 -25.89 -4.71
CA GLU A 83 -12.31 -27.03 -4.80
C GLU A 83 -11.10 -26.76 -5.73
N ASN A 84 -11.29 -26.00 -6.80
CA ASN A 84 -10.28 -25.76 -7.83
C ASN A 84 -9.86 -24.29 -7.86
N THR A 85 -8.97 -23.89 -6.95
CA THR A 85 -8.55 -22.49 -6.81
C THR A 85 -7.03 -22.35 -6.93
N ASN A 86 -6.58 -21.28 -7.60
CA ASN A 86 -5.16 -20.99 -7.73
C ASN A 86 -4.79 -19.76 -6.91
N LEU A 87 -4.36 -19.99 -5.67
CA LEU A 87 -3.95 -18.93 -4.74
C LEU A 87 -2.48 -18.50 -4.92
N LYS A 88 -1.75 -19.08 -5.88
CA LYS A 88 -0.35 -18.73 -6.12
C LYS A 88 -0.26 -17.29 -6.60
N ASN A 89 0.46 -16.46 -5.86
CA ASN A 89 0.63 -15.02 -6.11
C ASN A 89 -0.71 -14.26 -6.18
N ALA A 90 -1.72 -14.70 -5.42
CA ALA A 90 -2.97 -13.98 -5.31
C ALA A 90 -2.76 -12.61 -4.64
N ASN A 91 -3.52 -11.61 -5.08
CA ASN A 91 -3.51 -10.26 -4.52
C ASN A 91 -4.95 -9.76 -4.30
N LEU A 92 -5.11 -8.66 -3.56
CA LEU A 92 -6.44 -8.13 -3.22
C LEU A 92 -7.27 -7.69 -4.44
N MET A 93 -6.62 -7.31 -5.55
CA MET A 93 -7.32 -6.92 -6.77
C MET A 93 -7.99 -8.10 -7.47
N ASP A 94 -7.61 -9.34 -7.11
CA ASP A 94 -8.20 -10.57 -7.66
C ASP A 94 -9.59 -10.88 -7.04
N ILE A 95 -9.93 -10.27 -5.90
CA ILE A 95 -11.18 -10.56 -5.18
C ILE A 95 -12.41 -10.18 -6.01
N ALA A 96 -12.48 -8.95 -6.53
CA ALA A 96 -13.65 -8.52 -7.31
C ALA A 96 -13.84 -9.34 -8.60
N PRO A 97 -12.80 -9.58 -9.44
CA PRO A 97 -12.89 -10.50 -10.57
C PRO A 97 -13.35 -11.91 -10.20
N THR A 98 -12.89 -12.44 -9.07
CA THR A 98 -13.30 -13.76 -8.56
C THR A 98 -14.80 -13.80 -8.24
N VAL A 99 -15.32 -12.76 -7.59
CA VAL A 99 -16.75 -12.64 -7.28
C VAL A 99 -17.59 -12.52 -8.56
N LEU A 100 -17.12 -11.76 -9.56
CA LEU A 100 -17.84 -11.63 -10.83
C LEU A 100 -17.92 -12.97 -11.59
N ASP A 101 -16.80 -13.70 -11.66
CA ASP A 101 -16.74 -15.03 -12.30
C ASP A 101 -17.66 -16.03 -11.59
N PHE A 102 -17.73 -15.97 -10.25
CA PHE A 102 -18.66 -16.79 -9.46
C PHE A 102 -20.14 -16.54 -9.83
N PHE A 103 -20.52 -15.29 -10.10
CA PHE A 103 -21.89 -14.93 -10.50
C PHE A 103 -22.14 -15.06 -12.01
N GLY A 104 -21.15 -15.48 -12.80
CA GLY A 104 -21.27 -15.52 -14.26
C GLY A 104 -21.36 -14.13 -14.91
N ILE A 105 -20.79 -13.11 -14.27
CA ILE A 105 -20.76 -11.73 -14.76
C ILE A 105 -19.41 -11.45 -15.41
N ASP A 106 -19.44 -10.83 -16.59
CA ASP A 106 -18.22 -10.45 -17.29
C ASP A 106 -17.41 -9.39 -16.52
N LYS A 107 -16.11 -9.65 -16.39
CA LYS A 107 -15.16 -8.72 -15.75
C LYS A 107 -14.94 -7.48 -16.63
N PRO A 108 -15.11 -6.25 -16.10
CA PRO A 108 -14.70 -5.03 -16.81
C PRO A 108 -13.22 -5.05 -17.23
N LYS A 109 -12.89 -4.41 -18.35
CA LYS A 109 -11.53 -4.41 -18.92
C LYS A 109 -10.54 -3.64 -18.06
N GLU A 110 -11.01 -2.66 -17.31
CA GLU A 110 -10.24 -1.76 -16.46
C GLU A 110 -9.77 -2.44 -15.17
N MET A 111 -10.42 -3.53 -14.75
CA MET A 111 -10.00 -4.32 -13.58
C MET A 111 -8.72 -5.08 -13.91
N VAL A 112 -7.64 -4.78 -13.19
CA VAL A 112 -6.31 -5.38 -13.38
C VAL A 112 -6.17 -6.78 -12.78
N GLY A 113 -7.02 -7.14 -11.81
CA GLY A 113 -6.99 -8.45 -11.17
C GLY A 113 -7.58 -9.56 -12.05
N ARG A 114 -7.39 -10.81 -11.61
CA ARG A 114 -7.88 -12.02 -12.26
C ARG A 114 -8.75 -12.85 -11.33
N SER A 115 -9.66 -13.65 -11.89
CA SER A 115 -10.43 -14.61 -11.09
C SER A 115 -9.50 -15.69 -10.53
N LEU A 116 -9.78 -16.13 -9.30
CA LEU A 116 -9.07 -17.20 -8.60
C LEU A 116 -9.74 -18.58 -8.77
N LEU A 117 -10.88 -18.64 -9.46
CA LEU A 117 -11.67 -19.88 -9.70
C LEU A 117 -11.24 -20.64 -10.97
N LYS A 118 -10.12 -20.24 -11.61
CA LYS A 118 -9.59 -20.81 -12.85
C LYS A 118 -8.08 -21.04 -12.76
#